data_AF-A0A1F6CTE1-F1
#
_entry.id   AF-A0A1F6CTE1-F1
#
_cell.length_a   1.000
_cell.length_b   1.000
_cell.length_c   1.000
_cell.angle_alpha   90.00
_cell.angle_beta   90.00
_cell.angle_gamma   90.00
#
_symmetry.space_group_name_H-M   'P 1'
#
loop_
_entity.id
_entity.type
_entity.pdbx_description
1 polymer ?
#
loop_
_entity_poly.entity_id
_entity_poly.type
_entity_poly.pdbx_seq_one_letter_code
_entity_poly.pdbx_strand_id
1 'polypeptide(L)'
;MNWLRAHPYVDALAATLALLLVGALIVNSRSAASPAASTRTWAGTEISLFNPSSHTPPAPASTQPSQNQYSVFPNVLTVPSAYTPPVVKDPDTEQSAPFDFNAFIALLSAQGRPASGGARGTDNQVTDAYAFIPSGLMSTTSVQQSRSATQQKLYDYGNDIGSYIRSFEEQNQGKAQTLKDQVEDRSDSNKAAAVGELARALKEVGQNLQGMDVVPSAMASAHQKLAKSYIAIGTNLALVPYAERDSDFIAAIQTYNASADTFTRNYVAVAELFGAYGVVFAQSDAGSVFTFTPMSP
;
A
#
# COMPACT_ATOMS: atom_id res chain seq x y z
N MET A 1 12.80 61.32 -14.68
CA MET A 1 13.18 60.91 -13.31
C MET A 1 12.45 61.68 -12.19
N ASN A 2 11.84 62.85 -12.42
CA ASN A 2 11.13 63.59 -11.36
C ASN A 2 9.71 63.09 -11.02
N TRP A 3 9.10 62.27 -11.87
CA TRP A 3 7.76 61.74 -11.64
C TRP A 3 7.71 60.67 -10.54
N LEU A 4 8.73 59.81 -10.49
CA LEU A 4 8.90 58.78 -9.45
C LEU A 4 9.09 59.37 -8.04
N ARG A 5 9.73 60.55 -7.93
CA ARG A 5 9.87 61.25 -6.63
C ARG A 5 8.55 61.82 -6.12
N ALA A 6 7.57 62.05 -6.98
CA ALA A 6 6.28 62.62 -6.60
C ALA A 6 5.26 61.58 -6.10
N HIS A 7 5.52 60.28 -6.30
CA HIS A 7 4.55 59.21 -6.01
C HIS A 7 5.19 58.05 -5.23
N PRO A 8 5.58 58.27 -3.96
CA PRO A 8 6.29 57.28 -3.15
C PRO A 8 5.50 55.96 -2.95
N TYR A 9 4.17 56.02 -2.99
CA TYR A 9 3.31 54.85 -2.87
C TYR A 9 3.35 53.93 -4.10
N VAL A 10 3.54 54.49 -5.30
CA VAL A 10 3.65 53.71 -6.54
C VAL A 10 4.99 52.97 -6.57
N ASP A 11 6.05 53.62 -6.08
CA ASP A 11 7.38 53.01 -5.94
C ASP A 11 7.38 51.87 -4.92
N ALA A 12 6.72 52.07 -3.77
CA ALA A 12 6.54 51.02 -2.76
C ALA A 12 5.74 49.81 -3.29
N LEU A 13 4.67 50.05 -4.06
CA LEU A 13 3.89 48.98 -4.69
C LEU A 13 4.71 48.19 -5.71
N ALA A 14 5.48 48.89 -6.55
CA ALA A 14 6.37 48.25 -7.54
C ALA A 14 7.45 47.40 -6.88
N ALA A 15 8.07 47.90 -5.79
CA ALA A 15 9.06 47.17 -5.02
C ALA A 15 8.47 45.90 -4.37
N THR A 16 7.28 46.01 -3.77
CA THR A 16 6.59 44.86 -3.15
C THR A 16 6.23 43.80 -4.19
N LEU A 17 5.74 44.22 -5.36
CA LEU A 17 5.40 43.31 -6.46
C LEU A 17 6.65 42.57 -6.98
N ALA A 18 7.77 43.28 -7.13
CA ALA A 18 9.04 42.68 -7.54
C ALA A 18 9.53 41.64 -6.51
N LEU A 19 9.40 41.93 -5.21
CA LEU A 19 9.74 41.00 -4.13
C LEU A 19 8.88 39.74 -4.14
N LEU A 20 7.57 39.88 -4.39
CA LEU A 20 6.66 38.74 -4.51
C LEU A 20 6.97 37.87 -5.73
N LEU A 21 7.30 38.48 -6.88
CA LEU A 21 7.68 37.75 -8.09
C LEU A 21 8.99 36.99 -7.91
N VAL A 22 10.00 37.60 -7.26
CA VAL A 22 11.26 36.95 -6.93
C VAL A 22 11.04 35.81 -5.93
N GLY A 23 10.21 36.03 -4.90
CA GLY A 23 9.82 35.00 -3.93
C GLY A 23 9.15 33.80 -4.61
N ALA A 24 8.18 34.05 -5.50
CA ALA A 24 7.50 33.01 -6.27
C ALA A 24 8.46 32.23 -7.18
N LEU A 25 9.40 32.92 -7.84
CA LEU A 25 10.44 32.28 -8.66
C LEU A 25 11.37 31.40 -7.82
N ILE A 26 11.79 31.86 -6.63
CA ILE A 26 12.65 31.07 -5.73
C ILE A 26 11.91 29.84 -5.23
N VAL A 27 10.64 29.98 -4.81
CA VAL A 27 9.82 28.85 -4.38
C VAL A 27 9.67 27.84 -5.52
N ASN A 28 9.29 28.29 -6.71
CA ASN A 28 9.10 27.40 -7.87
C ASN A 28 10.42 26.71 -8.30
N SER A 29 11.56 27.41 -8.19
CA SER A 29 12.88 26.83 -8.47
C SER A 29 13.36 25.81 -7.41
N ARG A 30 12.76 25.85 -6.21
CA ARG A 30 13.05 24.90 -5.12
C ARG A 30 12.03 23.75 -5.03
N SER A 31 10.96 23.77 -5.81
CA SER A 31 9.92 22.73 -5.81
C SER A 31 10.25 21.45 -6.61
N ALA A 32 11.45 21.33 -7.19
CA ALA A 32 11.85 20.16 -7.97
C ALA A 32 13.12 19.49 -7.40
N ALA A 33 13.03 19.06 -6.14
CA ALA A 33 13.70 17.83 -5.74
C ALA A 33 12.60 16.92 -5.20
N SER A 34 12.15 15.97 -6.01
CA SER A 34 11.46 14.80 -5.45
C SER A 34 12.39 14.27 -4.35
N PRO A 35 11.99 14.27 -3.07
CA PRO A 35 12.81 13.64 -2.06
C PRO A 35 13.01 12.20 -2.54
N ALA A 36 14.27 11.81 -2.74
CA ALA A 36 14.59 10.43 -2.99
C ALA A 36 13.92 9.63 -1.88
N ALA A 37 13.03 8.72 -2.27
CA ALA A 37 12.23 7.88 -1.38
C ALA A 37 13.15 6.91 -0.62
N SER A 38 13.90 7.43 0.34
CA SER A 38 14.78 6.65 1.21
C SER A 38 14.87 7.33 2.57
N THR A 39 13.72 7.46 3.22
CA THR A 39 13.66 7.80 4.64
C THR A 39 14.13 6.57 5.42
N ARG A 40 15.45 6.46 5.65
CA ARG A 40 16.03 5.42 6.50
C ARG A 40 15.51 5.59 7.94
N THR A 41 14.59 4.71 8.33
CA THR A 41 14.19 4.51 9.72
C THR A 41 15.29 3.73 10.45
N TRP A 42 15.39 3.90 11.78
CA TRP A 42 16.38 3.25 12.65
C TRP A 42 16.30 1.69 12.66
N ALA A 43 15.28 1.11 12.01
CA ALA A 43 15.09 -0.33 11.82
C ALA A 43 15.33 -0.81 10.37
N GLY A 44 15.92 0.02 9.50
CA GLY A 44 16.40 -0.39 8.18
C GLY A 44 15.35 -0.85 7.17
N THR A 45 14.06 -0.66 7.44
CA THR A 45 12.99 -1.12 6.54
C THR A 45 11.92 -0.05 6.39
N GLU A 46 11.57 0.25 5.13
CA GLU A 46 10.54 1.22 4.72
C GLU A 46 9.15 0.66 4.98
N ILE A 47 8.70 0.72 6.23
CA ILE A 47 7.38 0.23 6.63
C ILE A 47 6.46 1.45 6.81
N SER A 48 5.40 1.55 6.01
CA SER A 48 4.33 2.50 6.28
C SER A 48 3.63 2.03 7.55
N LEU A 49 3.93 2.69 8.68
CA LEU A 49 3.41 2.35 10.03
C LEU A 49 1.88 2.18 10.11
N PHE A 50 1.15 2.73 9.13
CA PHE A 50 -0.30 2.72 9.09
C PHE A 50 -0.87 1.84 7.97
N ASN A 51 0.00 1.20 7.17
CA ASN A 51 -0.39 0.19 6.21
C ASN A 51 0.00 -1.20 6.77
N PRO A 52 -0.95 -1.97 7.33
CA PRO A 52 -0.65 -3.26 7.93
C PRO A 52 -0.19 -4.31 6.91
N SER A 53 -0.30 -4.05 5.60
CA SER A 53 0.25 -4.94 4.56
C SER A 53 1.77 -4.91 4.42
N SER A 54 2.43 -3.96 5.08
CA SER A 54 3.90 -3.83 5.06
C SER A 54 4.61 -4.58 6.21
N HIS A 55 3.88 -5.38 6.99
CA HIS A 55 4.45 -6.11 8.12
C HIS A 55 5.21 -7.36 7.66
N THR A 56 6.54 -7.32 7.70
CA THR A 56 7.37 -8.53 7.66
C THR A 56 7.29 -9.23 9.03
N PRO A 57 7.05 -10.55 9.11
CA PRO A 57 7.25 -11.29 10.34
C PRO A 57 8.73 -11.24 10.72
N PRO A 58 9.09 -11.06 12.01
CA PRO A 58 10.49 -11.05 12.42
C PRO A 58 11.15 -12.37 12.02
N ALA A 59 12.25 -12.28 11.26
CA ALA A 59 13.09 -13.43 10.97
C ALA A 59 13.49 -14.10 12.29
N PRO A 60 13.52 -15.45 12.37
CA PRO A 60 13.97 -16.14 13.58
C PRO A 60 15.39 -15.68 13.89
N ALA A 61 15.55 -15.03 15.05
CA ALA A 61 16.83 -14.56 15.53
C ALA A 61 17.82 -15.72 15.54
N SER A 62 18.91 -15.57 14.79
CA SER A 62 20.08 -16.43 14.93
C SER A 62 20.61 -16.27 16.36
N THR A 63 20.66 -17.40 17.06
CA THR A 63 21.10 -17.52 18.44
C THR A 63 22.59 -17.15 18.56
N GLN A 64 22.87 -15.93 19.02
CA GLN A 64 24.15 -15.61 19.69
C GLN A 64 23.90 -15.44 21.19
N PRO A 65 24.67 -16.12 22.06
CA PRO A 65 24.48 -16.05 23.50
C PRO A 65 25.21 -14.82 24.06
N SER A 66 24.49 -13.72 24.23
CA SER A 66 24.92 -12.63 25.13
C SER A 66 24.26 -12.82 26.49
N GLN A 67 25.08 -13.24 27.45
CA GLN A 67 24.73 -13.35 28.86
C GLN A 67 24.37 -11.97 29.44
N ASN A 68 23.39 -12.00 30.36
CA ASN A 68 22.97 -10.95 31.29
C ASN A 68 22.16 -9.80 30.69
N GLN A 69 20.83 -9.83 30.91
CA GLN A 69 20.11 -8.85 31.74
C GLN A 69 18.60 -9.15 31.82
N TYR A 70 18.12 -9.30 33.06
CA TYR A 70 16.77 -9.11 33.62
C TYR A 70 15.53 -9.51 32.80
N SER A 71 15.03 -10.70 33.11
CA SER A 71 13.69 -11.21 32.80
C SER A 71 12.61 -10.58 33.71
N VAL A 72 11.75 -9.72 33.14
CA VAL A 72 10.49 -9.27 33.76
C VAL A 72 9.31 -9.68 32.88
N PHE A 73 9.07 -10.99 32.75
CA PHE A 73 7.77 -11.55 32.38
C PHE A 73 7.74 -13.02 32.84
N PRO A 74 7.06 -13.37 33.95
CA PRO A 74 6.72 -14.75 34.20
C PRO A 74 5.46 -15.12 33.40
N ASN A 75 5.61 -16.12 32.53
CA ASN A 75 4.60 -17.08 32.08
C ASN A 75 3.12 -16.72 32.30
N VAL A 76 2.36 -16.52 31.21
CA VAL A 76 1.28 -17.47 30.84
C VAL A 76 0.98 -17.34 29.32
N LEU A 77 1.52 -18.27 28.52
CA LEU A 77 0.96 -18.61 27.21
C LEU A 77 0.71 -20.11 27.24
N THR A 78 -0.56 -20.50 27.37
CA THR A 78 -0.98 -21.89 27.13
C THR A 78 -2.22 -21.84 26.26
N VAL A 79 -2.02 -21.87 24.95
CA VAL A 79 -3.07 -22.23 24.00
C VAL A 79 -2.52 -23.39 23.17
N PRO A 80 -3.10 -24.60 23.25
CA PRO A 80 -2.66 -25.72 22.43
C PRO A 80 -3.32 -25.61 21.07
N SER A 81 -2.54 -25.39 20.02
CA SER A 81 -2.95 -25.67 18.64
C SER A 81 -1.71 -26.13 17.89
N ALA A 82 -1.38 -27.41 18.07
CA ALA A 82 -0.49 -28.12 17.17
C ALA A 82 -1.21 -28.22 15.81
N TYR A 83 -0.89 -27.29 14.92
CA TYR A 83 -1.20 -27.47 13.50
C TYR A 83 -0.21 -28.48 12.94
N THR A 84 -0.63 -29.74 12.83
CA THR A 84 0.04 -30.73 12.00
C THR A 84 -0.35 -30.46 10.54
N PRO A 85 0.61 -30.13 9.65
CA PRO A 85 0.31 -30.02 8.23
C PRO A 85 -0.16 -31.38 7.69
N PRO A 86 -1.08 -31.40 6.69
CA PRO A 86 -1.46 -32.64 6.06
C PRO A 86 -0.24 -33.26 5.37
N VAL A 87 0.12 -34.47 5.80
CA VAL A 87 0.99 -35.35 5.03
C VAL A 87 0.24 -35.68 3.75
N VAL A 88 0.71 -35.12 2.64
CA VAL A 88 0.34 -35.59 1.31
C VAL A 88 0.77 -37.04 1.23
N LYS A 89 -0.20 -37.96 1.21
CA LYS A 89 0.05 -39.33 0.76
C LYS A 89 0.37 -39.22 -0.72
N ASP A 90 1.61 -39.52 -1.08
CA ASP A 90 1.96 -39.85 -2.46
C ASP A 90 0.97 -40.92 -2.94
N PRO A 91 0.22 -40.69 -4.04
CA PRO A 91 -0.48 -41.76 -4.69
C PRO A 91 0.55 -42.77 -5.19
N ASP A 92 0.20 -44.03 -5.02
CA ASP A 92 1.03 -45.19 -5.28
C ASP A 92 1.86 -45.09 -6.56
N THR A 93 3.09 -45.57 -6.39
CA THR A 93 4.05 -46.02 -7.39
C THR A 93 3.40 -46.83 -8.52
N GLU A 94 2.83 -46.16 -9.53
CA GLU A 94 2.67 -46.73 -10.86
C GLU A 94 3.81 -46.21 -11.75
N GLN A 95 4.86 -47.03 -11.80
CA GLN A 95 5.66 -47.32 -12.97
C GLN A 95 5.97 -46.12 -13.89
N SER A 96 7.10 -45.44 -13.63
CA SER A 96 7.68 -44.43 -14.51
C SER A 96 7.78 -44.93 -15.95
N ALA A 97 6.81 -44.59 -16.78
CA ALA A 97 7.04 -44.46 -18.20
C ALA A 97 8.03 -43.30 -18.38
N PRO A 98 9.15 -43.48 -19.09
CA PRO A 98 10.07 -42.38 -19.38
C PRO A 98 9.30 -41.31 -20.14
N PHE A 99 9.41 -40.05 -19.70
CA PHE A 99 8.80 -38.92 -20.35
C PHE A 99 9.24 -38.88 -21.83
N ASP A 100 8.30 -39.12 -22.74
CA ASP A 100 8.57 -39.17 -24.17
C ASP A 100 8.67 -37.73 -24.72
N PHE A 101 9.88 -37.20 -24.67
CA PHE A 101 10.23 -35.90 -25.22
C PHE A 101 9.85 -35.79 -26.70
N ASN A 102 9.88 -36.89 -27.46
CA ASN A 102 9.54 -36.87 -28.89
C ASN A 102 8.03 -36.76 -29.12
N ALA A 103 7.21 -37.40 -28.27
CA ALA A 103 5.76 -37.24 -28.31
C ALA A 103 5.34 -35.80 -27.94
N PHE A 104 6.02 -35.18 -26.97
CA PHE A 104 5.78 -33.79 -26.59
C PHE A 104 6.19 -32.80 -27.70
N ILE A 105 7.37 -33.00 -28.32
CA ILE A 105 7.81 -32.20 -29.47
C ILE A 105 6.88 -32.40 -30.67
N ALA A 106 6.39 -33.62 -30.91
CA ALA A 106 5.42 -33.90 -31.95
C ALA A 106 4.09 -33.17 -31.71
N LEU A 107 3.61 -33.12 -30.47
CA LEU A 107 2.39 -32.39 -30.07
C LEU A 107 2.53 -30.88 -30.29
N LEU A 108 3.68 -30.30 -29.93
CA LEU A 108 3.97 -28.87 -30.19
C LEU A 108 4.07 -28.58 -31.69
N SER A 109 4.65 -29.47 -32.48
CA SER A 109 4.78 -29.30 -33.93
C SER A 109 3.47 -29.51 -34.71
N ALA A 110 2.50 -30.22 -34.11
CA ALA A 110 1.19 -30.47 -34.71
C ALA A 110 0.21 -29.29 -34.55
N GLN A 111 0.42 -28.39 -33.57
CA GLN A 111 -0.47 -27.27 -33.29
C GLN A 111 -0.33 -26.06 -34.23
N GLY A 112 0.59 -26.12 -35.21
CA GLY A 112 0.84 -25.05 -36.18
C GLY A 112 0.35 -25.31 -37.61
N ARG A 113 -0.35 -26.42 -37.88
CA ARG A 113 -0.73 -26.80 -39.26
C ARG A 113 -2.23 -26.58 -39.51
N PRO A 114 -2.64 -25.56 -40.29
CA PRO A 114 -3.99 -25.55 -40.82
C PRO A 114 -4.12 -26.70 -41.83
N ALA A 115 -5.21 -27.46 -41.71
CA ALA A 115 -5.59 -28.44 -42.71
C ALA A 115 -5.97 -27.70 -44.01
N SER A 116 -5.08 -27.69 -45.00
CA SER A 116 -5.41 -27.27 -46.36
C SER A 116 -5.37 -28.48 -47.28
N GLY A 117 -6.57 -28.91 -47.71
CA GLY A 117 -6.75 -29.77 -48.87
C GLY A 117 -6.11 -29.15 -50.12
N GLY A 118 -5.68 -30.02 -51.03
CA GLY A 118 -4.83 -29.63 -52.14
C GLY A 118 -5.49 -28.72 -53.19
N ALA A 119 -4.64 -27.96 -53.88
CA ALA A 119 -4.69 -27.74 -55.33
C ALA A 119 -3.39 -27.03 -55.77
N ARG A 120 -2.91 -27.42 -56.95
CA ARG A 120 -1.76 -26.86 -57.68
C ARG A 120 -1.90 -25.36 -57.91
N GLY A 121 -0.79 -24.62 -57.88
CA GLY A 121 -0.70 -23.29 -58.46
C GLY A 121 0.54 -22.51 -58.03
N THR A 122 1.51 -22.43 -58.94
CA THR A 122 2.67 -21.53 -58.98
C THR A 122 2.38 -20.09 -58.53
N ASP A 123 3.09 -19.60 -57.51
CA ASP A 123 3.88 -18.35 -57.52
C ASP A 123 4.33 -18.02 -56.08
N ASN A 124 5.58 -18.39 -55.79
CA ASN A 124 6.30 -18.00 -54.58
C ASN A 124 7.32 -16.94 -55.00
N GLN A 125 7.21 -15.70 -54.50
CA GLN A 125 8.40 -14.86 -54.15
C GLN A 125 8.15 -13.48 -53.50
N VAL A 126 6.98 -13.21 -52.87
CA VAL A 126 6.79 -11.93 -52.14
C VAL A 126 6.37 -12.10 -50.67
N THR A 127 6.05 -13.31 -50.22
CA THR A 127 5.58 -13.57 -48.85
C THR A 127 6.69 -13.85 -47.83
N ASP A 128 7.94 -14.08 -48.27
CA ASP A 128 9.08 -14.31 -47.36
C ASP A 128 9.69 -13.03 -46.76
N ALA A 129 9.36 -11.84 -47.29
CA ALA A 129 9.86 -10.58 -46.74
C ALA A 129 9.26 -10.23 -45.36
N TYR A 130 8.18 -10.91 -44.97
CA TYR A 130 7.49 -10.69 -43.68
C TYR A 130 7.54 -11.91 -42.75
N ALA A 131 8.23 -13.00 -43.13
CA ALA A 131 8.41 -14.19 -42.29
C ALA A 131 9.39 -13.99 -41.12
N PHE A 132 10.08 -12.85 -41.09
CA PHE A 132 11.04 -12.48 -40.04
C PHE A 132 10.50 -11.54 -38.98
N ILE A 133 9.21 -11.17 -39.02
CA ILE A 133 8.60 -10.50 -37.86
C ILE A 133 8.26 -11.60 -36.86
N PRO A 134 8.91 -11.67 -35.69
CA PRO A 134 8.51 -12.61 -34.66
C PRO A 134 7.07 -12.28 -34.28
N SER A 135 6.12 -13.15 -34.62
CA SER A 135 4.72 -13.06 -34.17
C SER A 135 4.60 -13.12 -32.64
N GLY A 136 5.71 -13.37 -31.93
CA GLY A 136 5.81 -13.41 -30.48
C GLY A 136 5.71 -12.05 -29.75
N LEU A 137 5.45 -10.93 -30.44
CA LEU A 137 5.21 -9.63 -29.79
C LEU A 137 3.73 -9.22 -29.71
N MET A 138 2.80 -10.04 -30.20
CA MET A 138 1.36 -9.75 -30.16
C MET A 138 0.68 -10.44 -28.97
N SER A 139 0.98 -10.01 -27.74
CA SER A 139 0.06 -10.09 -26.58
C SER A 139 0.68 -9.44 -25.35
N THR A 140 0.84 -8.11 -25.38
CA THR A 140 0.92 -7.32 -24.14
C THR A 140 -0.45 -6.81 -23.69
N THR A 141 -1.54 -7.29 -24.30
CA THR A 141 -2.86 -7.22 -23.68
C THR A 141 -2.81 -8.14 -22.47
N SER A 142 -2.45 -7.59 -21.32
CA SER A 142 -2.76 -8.17 -20.01
C SER A 142 -4.18 -8.71 -20.11
N VAL A 143 -4.35 -10.03 -19.95
CA VAL A 143 -5.68 -10.65 -19.98
C VAL A 143 -6.49 -9.91 -18.92
N GLN A 144 -7.42 -9.06 -19.36
CA GLN A 144 -8.31 -8.37 -18.45
C GLN A 144 -9.18 -9.47 -17.85
N GLN A 145 -8.86 -9.87 -16.62
CA GLN A 145 -9.56 -10.93 -15.93
C GLN A 145 -11.06 -10.61 -15.99
N SER A 146 -11.84 -11.49 -16.62
CA SER A 146 -13.28 -11.31 -16.73
C SER A 146 -13.87 -11.39 -15.32
N ARG A 147 -14.25 -10.24 -14.75
CA ARG A 147 -14.87 -10.15 -13.43
C ARG A 147 -16.36 -10.43 -13.54
N SER A 148 -16.89 -11.21 -12.61
CA SER A 148 -18.34 -11.30 -12.41
C SER A 148 -18.91 -9.94 -11.97
N ALA A 149 -20.22 -9.72 -12.12
CA ALA A 149 -20.87 -8.47 -11.70
C ALA A 149 -20.65 -8.17 -10.21
N THR A 150 -20.63 -9.20 -9.35
CA THR A 150 -20.34 -9.07 -7.91
C THR A 150 -18.89 -8.66 -7.67
N GLN A 151 -17.93 -9.29 -8.37
CA GLN A 151 -16.51 -8.93 -8.26
C GLN A 151 -16.24 -7.52 -8.76
N GLN A 152 -16.91 -7.09 -9.83
CA GLN A 152 -16.78 -5.73 -10.34
C GLN A 152 -17.25 -4.71 -9.30
N LYS A 153 -18.42 -4.91 -8.66
CA LYS A 153 -18.91 -4.03 -7.59
C LYS A 153 -17.96 -3.95 -6.41
N LEU A 154 -17.37 -5.08 -6.00
CA LEU A 154 -16.41 -5.11 -4.91
C LEU A 154 -15.08 -4.47 -5.30
N TYR A 155 -14.65 -4.65 -6.54
CA TYR A 155 -13.46 -4.01 -7.09
C TYR A 155 -13.61 -2.49 -7.13
N ASP A 156 -14.76 -1.99 -7.63
CA ASP A 156 -15.06 -0.56 -7.66
C ASP A 156 -15.11 0.02 -6.23
N TYR A 157 -15.84 -0.65 -5.33
CA TYR A 157 -15.88 -0.28 -3.91
C TYR A 157 -14.48 -0.27 -3.26
N GLY A 158 -13.63 -1.26 -3.57
CA GLY A 158 -12.26 -1.35 -3.06
C GLY A 158 -11.37 -0.21 -3.55
N ASN A 159 -11.55 0.21 -4.81
CA ASN A 159 -10.86 1.38 -5.35
C ASN A 159 -11.35 2.68 -4.73
N ASP A 160 -12.66 2.81 -4.49
CA ASP A 160 -13.22 4.00 -3.84
C ASP A 160 -12.65 4.17 -2.43
N ILE A 161 -12.72 3.13 -1.58
CA ILE A 161 -12.13 3.20 -0.23
C ILE A 161 -10.61 3.35 -0.28
N GLY A 162 -9.95 2.68 -1.23
CA GLY A 162 -8.51 2.73 -1.42
C GLY A 162 -8.03 4.14 -1.79
N SER A 163 -8.84 4.90 -2.53
CA SER A 163 -8.52 6.28 -2.93
C SER A 163 -8.42 7.23 -1.73
N TYR A 164 -9.32 7.11 -0.75
CA TYR A 164 -9.26 7.89 0.48
C TYR A 164 -8.01 7.56 1.30
N ILE A 165 -7.67 6.27 1.40
CA ILE A 165 -6.51 5.79 2.14
C ILE A 165 -5.22 6.25 1.47
N ARG A 166 -5.09 6.03 0.16
CA ARG A 166 -3.93 6.46 -0.63
C ARG A 166 -3.74 7.98 -0.55
N SER A 167 -4.82 8.76 -0.69
CA SER A 167 -4.76 10.23 -0.55
C SER A 167 -4.23 10.65 0.82
N PHE A 168 -4.68 10.00 1.90
CA PHE A 168 -4.15 10.24 3.24
C PHE A 168 -2.66 9.91 3.32
N GLU A 169 -2.22 8.78 2.78
CA GLU A 169 -0.80 8.38 2.81
C GLU A 169 0.09 9.33 2.01
N GLU A 170 -0.37 9.80 0.85
CA GLU A 170 0.35 10.74 0.00
C GLU A 170 0.46 12.13 0.64
N GLN A 171 -0.58 12.60 1.31
CA GLN A 171 -0.58 13.89 2.00
C GLN A 171 0.24 13.87 3.30
N ASN A 172 0.36 12.71 3.94
CA ASN A 172 1.02 12.55 5.24
C ASN A 172 2.32 11.75 5.11
N GLN A 173 3.13 12.06 4.10
CA GLN A 173 4.48 11.52 3.99
C GLN A 173 5.33 11.96 5.19
N GLY A 174 6.16 11.06 5.71
CA GLY A 174 7.00 11.36 6.88
C GLY A 174 6.29 11.33 8.23
N LYS A 175 5.03 10.86 8.30
CA LYS A 175 4.26 10.66 9.55
C LYS A 175 5.05 9.97 10.70
N ALA A 176 5.91 9.01 10.37
CA ALA A 176 6.78 8.36 11.36
C ALA A 176 7.77 9.33 12.02
N GLN A 177 8.33 10.25 11.23
CA GLN A 177 9.24 11.28 11.73
C GLN A 177 8.47 12.29 12.58
N THR A 178 7.26 12.71 12.17
CA THR A 178 6.39 13.59 12.98
C THR A 178 6.12 13.03 14.37
N LEU A 179 5.77 11.74 14.45
CA LEU A 179 5.56 11.08 15.75
C LEU A 179 6.85 11.04 16.57
N LYS A 180 7.96 10.65 15.94
CA LYS A 180 9.27 10.60 16.60
C LYS A 180 9.69 11.96 17.15
N ASP A 181 9.61 13.00 16.33
CA ASP A 181 10.00 14.37 16.70
C ASP A 181 9.22 14.85 17.93
N GLN A 182 7.92 14.54 18.01
CA GLN A 182 7.08 14.88 19.15
C GLN A 182 7.45 14.10 20.42
N VAL A 183 7.87 12.84 20.29
CA VAL A 183 8.34 12.08 21.45
C VAL A 183 9.71 12.59 21.94
N GLU A 184 10.59 12.97 21.02
CA GLU A 184 11.92 13.50 21.35
C GLU A 184 11.86 14.89 22.00
N ASP A 185 10.87 15.72 21.64
CA ASP A 185 10.62 17.01 22.25
C ASP A 185 9.12 17.24 22.49
N ARG A 186 8.65 16.70 23.62
CA ARG A 186 7.25 16.80 24.03
C ARG A 186 6.80 18.22 24.39
N SER A 187 7.74 19.12 24.61
CA SER A 187 7.45 20.51 25.01
C SER A 187 7.20 21.45 23.84
N ASP A 188 7.56 21.04 22.63
CA ASP A 188 7.37 21.83 21.42
C ASP A 188 5.91 21.78 20.93
N SER A 189 5.22 22.92 21.04
CA SER A 189 3.82 23.05 20.61
C SER A 189 3.63 22.83 19.11
N ASN A 190 4.63 23.10 18.27
CA ASN A 190 4.52 22.90 16.82
C ASN A 190 4.54 21.42 16.47
N LYS A 191 5.38 20.63 17.15
CA LYS A 191 5.43 19.17 16.99
C LYS A 191 4.15 18.51 17.51
N ALA A 192 3.63 19.02 18.62
CA ALA A 192 2.35 18.59 19.17
C ALA A 192 1.20 18.84 18.18
N ALA A 193 1.16 20.04 17.59
CA ALA A 193 0.19 20.41 16.57
C ALA A 193 0.33 19.52 15.32
N ALA A 194 1.55 19.21 14.89
CA ALA A 194 1.78 18.33 13.74
C ALA A 194 1.23 16.90 13.96
N VAL A 195 1.36 16.35 15.16
CA VAL A 195 0.70 15.07 15.52
C VAL A 195 -0.82 15.22 15.58
N GLY A 196 -1.32 16.36 16.07
CA GLY A 196 -2.75 16.69 16.06
C GLY A 196 -3.34 16.74 14.65
N GLU A 197 -2.63 17.31 13.68
CA GLU A 197 -3.05 17.35 12.27
C GLU A 197 -3.07 15.95 11.64
N LEU A 198 -2.05 15.12 11.93
CA LEU A 198 -2.04 13.71 11.50
C LEU A 198 -3.23 12.94 12.07
N ALA A 199 -3.54 13.16 13.35
CA ALA A 199 -4.66 12.56 14.04
C ALA A 199 -6.01 12.99 13.46
N ARG A 200 -6.14 14.27 13.10
CA ARG A 200 -7.31 14.83 12.41
C ARG A 200 -7.49 14.20 11.02
N ALA A 201 -6.42 14.09 10.25
CA ALA A 201 -6.45 13.49 8.92
C ALA A 201 -6.86 12.01 8.96
N LEU A 202 -6.38 11.22 9.95
CA LEU A 202 -6.85 9.84 10.17
C LEU A 202 -8.34 9.77 10.47
N LYS A 203 -8.83 10.67 11.34
CA LYS A 203 -10.25 10.74 11.69
C LYS A 203 -11.11 11.10 10.47
N GLU A 204 -10.63 12.01 9.63
CA GLU A 204 -11.29 12.45 8.40
C GLU A 204 -11.45 11.30 7.40
N VAL A 205 -10.43 10.43 7.23
CA VAL A 205 -10.58 9.18 6.45
C VAL A 205 -11.75 8.35 6.97
N GLY A 206 -11.85 8.15 8.28
CA GLY A 206 -12.96 7.39 8.86
C GLY A 206 -14.32 8.03 8.67
N GLN A 207 -14.40 9.37 8.69
CA GLN A 207 -15.63 10.12 8.41
C GLN A 207 -16.03 10.02 6.94
N ASN A 208 -15.07 10.14 6.02
CA ASN A 208 -15.30 9.97 4.59
C ASN A 208 -15.80 8.57 4.26
N LEU A 209 -15.21 7.54 4.90
CA LEU A 209 -15.70 6.17 4.77
C LEU A 209 -17.15 6.03 5.28
N GLN A 210 -17.48 6.58 6.46
CA GLN A 210 -18.86 6.55 6.96
C GLN A 210 -19.88 7.25 6.05
N GLY A 211 -19.44 8.27 5.30
CA GLY A 211 -20.27 9.03 4.38
C GLY A 211 -20.45 8.38 3.01
N MET A 212 -19.92 7.19 2.76
CA MET A 212 -20.08 6.52 1.46
C MET A 212 -21.51 6.02 1.25
N ASP A 213 -22.14 6.45 0.17
CA ASP A 213 -23.52 6.07 -0.19
C ASP A 213 -23.63 4.62 -0.67
N VAL A 214 -22.59 4.11 -1.33
CA VAL A 214 -22.60 2.81 -1.99
C VAL A 214 -21.61 1.87 -1.32
N VAL A 215 -22.13 1.05 -0.40
CA VAL A 215 -21.37 -0.02 0.25
C VAL A 215 -22.03 -1.36 -0.10
N PRO A 216 -21.32 -2.29 -0.78
CA PRO A 216 -21.84 -3.62 -1.04
C PRO A 216 -22.28 -4.31 0.25
N SER A 217 -23.45 -4.96 0.25
CA SER A 217 -24.02 -5.58 1.45
C SER A 217 -23.07 -6.58 2.12
N ALA A 218 -22.28 -7.31 1.32
CA ALA A 218 -21.23 -8.22 1.78
C ALA A 218 -20.13 -7.52 2.60
N MET A 219 -19.88 -6.24 2.34
CA MET A 219 -18.84 -5.43 3.00
C MET A 219 -19.37 -4.57 4.13
N ALA A 220 -20.68 -4.33 4.22
CA ALA A 220 -21.27 -3.30 5.09
C ALA A 220 -20.80 -3.35 6.56
N SER A 221 -20.78 -4.55 7.15
CA SER A 221 -20.33 -4.72 8.55
C SER A 221 -18.83 -4.43 8.72
N ALA A 222 -17.99 -4.96 7.83
CA ALA A 222 -16.54 -4.76 7.88
C ALA A 222 -16.16 -3.31 7.56
N HIS A 223 -16.83 -2.70 6.58
CA HIS A 223 -16.74 -1.29 6.24
C HIS A 223 -17.02 -0.39 7.45
N GLN A 224 -18.16 -0.60 8.13
CA GLN A 224 -18.53 0.22 9.28
C GLN A 224 -17.51 0.08 10.42
N LYS A 225 -16.97 -1.12 10.66
CA LYS A 225 -15.91 -1.35 11.65
C LYS A 225 -14.61 -0.65 11.26
N LEU A 226 -14.20 -0.73 9.99
CA LEU A 226 -13.01 -0.05 9.47
C LEU A 226 -13.14 1.47 9.64
N ALA A 227 -14.26 2.05 9.21
CA ALA A 227 -14.52 3.48 9.31
C ALA A 227 -14.49 3.98 10.77
N LYS A 228 -15.16 3.25 11.68
CA LYS A 228 -15.11 3.55 13.13
C LYS A 228 -13.70 3.43 13.70
N SER A 229 -12.91 2.46 13.25
CA SER A 229 -11.55 2.29 13.74
C SER A 229 -10.61 3.42 13.29
N TYR A 230 -10.76 3.95 12.07
CA TYR A 230 -10.05 5.18 11.65
C TYR A 230 -10.37 6.37 12.56
N ILE A 231 -11.64 6.57 12.89
CA ILE A 231 -12.06 7.62 13.83
C ILE A 231 -11.45 7.41 15.21
N ALA A 232 -11.44 6.16 15.71
CA ALA A 232 -10.90 5.84 17.02
C ALA A 232 -9.39 6.05 17.11
N ILE A 233 -8.62 5.58 16.12
CA ILE A 233 -7.16 5.79 16.09
C ILE A 233 -6.83 7.28 15.99
N GLY A 234 -7.53 8.04 15.15
CA GLY A 234 -7.33 9.49 15.03
C GLY A 234 -7.68 10.20 16.33
N THR A 235 -8.81 9.87 16.94
CA THR A 235 -9.23 10.47 18.22
C THR A 235 -8.22 10.21 19.34
N ASN A 236 -7.73 8.98 19.47
CA ASN A 236 -6.81 8.62 20.53
C ASN A 236 -5.37 9.07 20.25
N LEU A 237 -4.94 9.15 18.99
CA LEU A 237 -3.66 9.74 18.62
C LEU A 237 -3.60 11.22 18.98
N ALA A 238 -4.70 11.95 18.80
CA ALA A 238 -4.77 13.37 19.12
C ALA A 238 -4.53 13.66 20.61
N LEU A 239 -4.74 12.69 21.51
CA LEU A 239 -4.54 12.86 22.95
C LEU A 239 -3.06 12.73 23.37
N VAL A 240 -2.27 11.97 22.60
CA VAL A 240 -0.85 11.70 22.92
C VAL A 240 -0.02 12.97 23.07
N PRO A 241 -0.01 13.94 22.14
CA PRO A 241 0.86 15.10 22.23
C PRO A 241 0.50 16.07 23.37
N TYR A 242 -0.73 16.04 23.88
CA TYR A 242 -1.19 16.95 24.94
C TYR A 242 -1.10 16.37 26.35
N ALA A 243 -0.58 15.15 26.50
CA ALA A 243 -0.37 14.55 27.81
C ALA A 243 0.89 15.14 28.47
N GLU A 244 0.70 16.02 29.45
CA GLU A 244 1.77 16.74 30.13
C GLU A 244 2.60 15.83 31.05
N ARG A 245 1.93 14.96 31.81
CA ARG A 245 2.60 14.04 32.76
C ARG A 245 3.02 12.76 32.07
N ASP A 246 4.15 12.20 32.47
CA ASP A 246 4.67 10.95 31.91
C ASP A 246 3.69 9.77 32.06
N SER A 247 2.99 9.70 33.20
CA SER A 247 1.94 8.69 33.42
C SER A 247 0.81 8.79 32.41
N ASP A 248 0.38 10.03 32.13
CA ASP A 248 -0.76 10.32 31.26
C ASP A 248 -0.35 10.10 29.80
N PHE A 249 0.91 10.40 29.46
CA PHE A 249 1.50 10.16 28.15
C PHE A 249 1.60 8.67 27.83
N ILE A 250 2.10 7.87 28.77
CA ILE A 250 2.14 6.41 28.62
C ILE A 250 0.73 5.84 28.48
N ALA A 251 -0.22 6.31 29.29
CA ALA A 251 -1.62 5.87 29.20
C ALA A 251 -2.27 6.25 27.86
N ALA A 252 -1.99 7.43 27.32
CA ALA A 252 -2.45 7.86 26.00
C ALA A 252 -1.87 6.98 24.89
N ILE A 253 -0.58 6.64 24.95
CA ILE A 253 0.07 5.71 24.00
C ILE A 253 -0.58 4.33 24.08
N GLN A 254 -0.82 3.79 25.27
CA GLN A 254 -1.47 2.48 25.43
C GLN A 254 -2.88 2.48 24.84
N THR A 255 -3.64 3.55 25.05
CA THR A 255 -4.99 3.73 24.50
C THR A 255 -4.97 3.82 22.97
N TYR A 256 -4.01 4.57 22.43
CA TYR A 256 -3.77 4.65 20.99
C TYR A 256 -3.40 3.27 20.42
N ASN A 257 -2.47 2.54 21.04
CA ASN A 257 -2.05 1.21 20.59
C ASN A 257 -3.22 0.21 20.57
N ALA A 258 -4.06 0.18 21.61
CA ALA A 258 -5.25 -0.68 21.63
C ALA A 258 -6.23 -0.36 20.49
N SER A 259 -6.31 0.91 20.10
CA SER A 259 -7.10 1.36 18.95
C SER A 259 -6.46 0.95 17.63
N ALA A 260 -5.13 1.07 17.53
CA ALA A 260 -4.35 0.64 16.37
C ALA A 260 -4.46 -0.88 16.14
N ASP A 261 -4.43 -1.70 17.19
CA ASP A 261 -4.66 -3.15 17.09
C ASP A 261 -6.05 -3.47 16.55
N THR A 262 -7.06 -2.73 17.03
CA THR A 262 -8.44 -2.88 16.55
C THR A 262 -8.59 -2.45 15.10
N PHE A 263 -7.94 -1.34 14.72
CA PHE A 263 -7.85 -0.89 13.34
C PHE A 263 -7.22 -1.95 12.44
N THR A 264 -6.03 -2.47 12.81
CA THR A 264 -5.32 -3.50 12.05
C THR A 264 -6.19 -4.74 11.82
N ARG A 265 -6.87 -5.24 12.86
CA ARG A 265 -7.79 -6.38 12.72
C ARG A 265 -8.94 -6.10 11.76
N ASN A 266 -9.56 -4.93 11.84
CA ASN A 266 -10.67 -4.56 10.96
C ASN A 266 -10.22 -4.32 9.53
N TYR A 267 -9.03 -3.75 9.34
CA TYR A 267 -8.42 -3.56 8.03
C TYR A 267 -8.13 -4.90 7.35
N VAL A 268 -7.46 -5.82 8.07
CA VAL A 268 -7.17 -7.17 7.58
C VAL A 268 -8.46 -7.89 7.23
N ALA A 269 -9.52 -7.79 8.05
CA ALA A 269 -10.81 -8.39 7.74
C ALA A 269 -11.43 -7.88 6.42
N VAL A 270 -11.25 -6.59 6.08
CA VAL A 270 -11.69 -6.04 4.78
C VAL A 270 -10.87 -6.62 3.63
N ALA A 271 -9.55 -6.71 3.80
CA ALA A 271 -8.67 -7.30 2.79
C ALA A 271 -8.93 -8.80 2.57
N GLU A 272 -9.15 -9.56 3.65
CA GLU A 272 -9.55 -10.97 3.59
C GLU A 272 -10.89 -11.16 2.89
N LEU A 273 -11.86 -10.27 3.11
CA LEU A 273 -13.13 -10.30 2.37
C LEU A 273 -12.91 -10.11 0.87
N PHE A 274 -12.08 -9.16 0.44
CA PHE A 274 -11.73 -9.04 -0.98
C PHE A 274 -11.11 -10.32 -1.53
N GLY A 275 -10.18 -10.93 -0.79
CA GLY A 275 -9.59 -12.22 -1.14
C GLY A 275 -10.61 -13.35 -1.24
N ALA A 276 -11.54 -13.44 -0.29
CA ALA A 276 -12.60 -14.45 -0.26
C ALA A 276 -13.56 -14.34 -1.46
N TYR A 277 -13.78 -13.13 -1.98
CA TYR A 277 -14.55 -12.89 -3.20
C TYR A 277 -13.71 -12.97 -4.49
N GLY A 278 -12.41 -13.29 -4.39
CA GLY A 278 -11.50 -13.37 -5.54
C GLY A 278 -11.27 -12.03 -6.23
N VAL A 279 -11.38 -10.93 -5.49
CA VAL A 279 -11.10 -9.58 -6.01
C VAL A 279 -9.60 -9.34 -5.94
N VAL A 280 -9.00 -9.06 -7.11
CA VAL A 280 -7.57 -8.76 -7.24
C VAL A 280 -7.42 -7.33 -7.76
N PHE A 281 -6.56 -6.56 -7.09
CA PHE A 281 -6.18 -5.21 -7.48
C PHE A 281 -4.81 -5.22 -8.15
N ALA A 282 -4.66 -4.48 -9.24
CA ALA A 282 -3.35 -4.20 -9.82
C ALA A 282 -2.59 -3.19 -8.95
N GLN A 283 -1.26 -3.12 -9.08
CA GLN A 283 -0.46 -2.14 -8.31
C GLN A 283 -0.84 -0.67 -8.60
N SER A 284 -1.34 -0.38 -9.80
CA SER A 284 -1.82 0.96 -10.18
C SER A 284 -3.11 1.35 -9.46
N ASP A 285 -3.90 0.37 -9.05
CA ASP A 285 -5.24 0.57 -8.52
C ASP A 285 -5.16 1.19 -7.12
N ALA A 286 -6.10 2.05 -6.77
CA ALA A 286 -6.15 2.60 -5.42
C ALA A 286 -6.48 1.52 -4.38
N GLY A 287 -7.24 0.49 -4.77
CA GLY A 287 -7.53 -0.68 -3.95
C GLY A 287 -6.32 -1.59 -3.70
N SER A 288 -5.17 -1.34 -4.33
CA SER A 288 -3.93 -2.11 -4.10
C SER A 288 -3.48 -2.07 -2.63
N VAL A 289 -3.95 -1.10 -1.85
CA VAL A 289 -3.68 -1.02 -0.41
C VAL A 289 -4.11 -2.31 0.33
N PHE A 290 -5.15 -3.01 -0.16
CA PHE A 290 -5.63 -4.26 0.43
C PHE A 290 -4.93 -5.52 -0.09
N THR A 291 -3.92 -5.38 -0.94
CA THR A 291 -3.18 -6.52 -1.47
C THR A 291 -1.95 -6.80 -0.60
N PHE A 292 -1.92 -7.98 0.01
CA PHE A 292 -0.73 -8.50 0.66
C PHE A 292 0.08 -9.25 -0.39
N THR A 293 1.18 -8.67 -0.85
CA THR A 293 2.10 -9.40 -1.72
C THR A 293 3.01 -10.22 -0.81
N PRO A 294 3.01 -11.57 -0.87
CA PRO A 294 4.03 -12.33 -0.17
C PRO A 294 5.38 -11.93 -0.77
N MET A 295 6.26 -11.33 0.04
CA MET A 295 7.66 -11.18 -0.35
C MET A 295 8.17 -12.60 -0.61
N SER A 296 8.63 -12.85 -1.84
CA SER A 296 9.29 -14.10 -2.16
C SER A 296 10.52 -14.24 -1.26
N PRO A 297 10.76 -15.42 -0.65
CA PRO A 297 11.87 -15.64 0.27
C PRO A 297 13.24 -15.47 -0.40
#